data_AF-A0AAU1KST4-F1
#
_entry.id   AF-A0AAU1KST4-F1
#
_cell.length_a   1.000
_cell.length_b   1.000
_cell.length_c   1.000
_cell.angle_alpha   90.00
_cell.angle_beta   90.00
_cell.angle_gamma   90.00
#
_symmetry.space_group_name_H-M   'P 1'
#
loop_
_entity.id
_entity.type
_entity.pdbx_description
1 polymer ?
#
loop_
_entity_poly.entity_id
_entity_poly.type
_entity_poly.pdbx_seq_one_letter_code
_entity_poly.pdbx_strand_id
1 'polypeptide(L)'
;MPRIPRGVADGPAGRAVVHDRQGTLIALDLETGAVMWRHGRGLRPCSIVDGNVVALRVGAPPAPPAPPVLEVELLDLDGGAGRWTSPPVGLPAWARPTLDDSPAFTVDIAADRDPLVLRWTARDLYRGGAPPGLAEAVSRPREVHGALRVGVATPSVEELTTVPVEAEPEVAPQASPLAGDVLDYGQVGDIRLELTVRRDPDGEGAVVLRAVDVPTASAVWEVVLDETAESRPRKLRP
;
A
#
# COMPACT_ATOMS: atom_id res chain seq x y z
N MET A 1 12.88 4.10 6.18
CA MET A 1 12.21 5.00 5.23
C MET A 1 10.81 5.38 5.74
N PRO A 2 10.36 6.64 5.62
CA PRO A 2 9.04 7.05 6.13
C PRO A 2 7.90 6.43 5.32
N ARG A 3 6.99 5.76 6.05
CA ARG A 3 5.74 5.25 5.49
C ARG A 3 4.70 6.36 5.49
N ILE A 4 3.98 6.48 4.39
CA ILE A 4 2.93 7.48 4.21
C ILE A 4 1.64 6.77 3.77
N PRO A 5 0.46 7.40 3.89
CA PRO A 5 -0.78 6.76 3.50
C PRO A 5 -0.72 6.27 2.06
N ARG A 6 -1.06 5.00 1.85
CA ARG A 6 -1.04 4.33 0.54
C ARG A 6 0.28 4.44 -0.22
N GLY A 7 1.40 4.64 0.47
CA GLY A 7 2.62 5.06 -0.20
C GLY A 7 3.89 4.95 0.60
N VAL A 8 4.95 5.41 -0.07
CA VAL A 8 6.30 5.54 0.47
C VAL A 8 6.89 6.87 0.03
N ALA A 9 7.77 7.42 0.86
CA ALA A 9 8.46 8.67 0.56
C ALA A 9 9.97 8.52 0.74
N ASP A 10 10.71 9.16 -0.15
CA ASP A 10 12.13 9.43 -0.02
C ASP A 10 12.28 10.89 0.42
N GLY A 11 12.36 11.10 1.73
CA GLY A 11 12.48 12.42 2.34
C GLY A 11 13.66 13.22 1.79
N PRO A 12 14.90 12.65 1.77
CA PRO A 12 16.05 13.30 1.17
C PRO A 12 15.88 13.68 -0.31
N ALA A 13 15.22 12.85 -1.11
CA ALA A 13 15.00 13.14 -2.53
C ALA A 13 13.79 14.04 -2.80
N GLY A 14 12.99 14.37 -1.79
CA GLY A 14 11.78 15.20 -1.95
C GLY A 14 10.72 14.53 -2.83
N ARG A 15 10.60 13.20 -2.79
CA ARG A 15 9.68 12.44 -3.64
C ARG A 15 8.82 11.47 -2.86
N ALA A 16 7.61 11.25 -3.34
CA ALA A 16 6.73 10.21 -2.84
C ALA A 16 6.09 9.43 -3.97
N VAL A 17 5.77 8.17 -3.69
CA VAL A 17 4.95 7.34 -4.57
C VAL A 17 3.80 6.77 -3.75
N VAL A 18 2.59 7.10 -4.18
CA VAL A 18 1.34 6.61 -3.59
C VAL A 18 0.56 5.81 -4.63
N HIS A 19 -0.53 5.17 -4.22
CA HIS A 19 -1.48 4.57 -5.17
C HIS A 19 -2.93 5.06 -4.98
N ASP A 20 -3.68 5.03 -6.08
CA ASP A 20 -5.14 5.20 -6.07
C ASP A 20 -5.84 3.90 -5.63
N ARG A 21 -7.19 3.91 -5.61
CA ARG A 21 -7.99 2.72 -5.24
C ARG A 21 -7.85 1.53 -6.19
N GLN A 22 -7.37 1.76 -7.42
CA GLN A 22 -7.15 0.73 -8.43
C GLN A 22 -5.71 0.19 -8.37
N GLY A 23 -4.85 0.75 -7.51
CA GLY A 23 -3.44 0.43 -7.46
C GLY A 23 -2.65 1.04 -8.62
N THR A 24 -3.11 2.15 -9.21
CA THR A 24 -2.29 2.96 -10.09
C THR A 24 -1.27 3.71 -9.24
N LEU A 25 0.03 3.51 -9.49
CA LEU A 25 1.07 4.29 -8.81
C LEU A 25 1.05 5.73 -9.31
N ILE A 26 1.24 6.68 -8.41
CA ILE A 26 1.30 8.12 -8.67
C ILE A 26 2.55 8.65 -7.97
N ALA A 27 3.53 9.10 -8.74
CA ALA A 27 4.70 9.77 -8.19
C ALA A 27 4.47 11.27 -8.07
N LEU A 28 4.90 11.81 -6.94
CA LEU A 28 4.70 13.18 -6.53
C LEU A 28 6.05 13.82 -6.18
N ASP A 29 6.20 15.07 -6.60
CA ASP A 29 7.16 16.00 -6.02
C ASP A 29 6.62 16.47 -4.65
N LEU A 30 7.35 16.23 -3.56
CA LEU A 30 6.88 16.53 -2.21
C LEU A 30 6.90 18.02 -1.87
N GLU A 31 7.68 18.84 -2.58
CA GLU A 31 7.72 20.28 -2.36
C GLU A 31 6.44 20.94 -2.91
N THR A 32 6.03 20.54 -4.11
CA THR A 32 4.97 21.20 -4.87
C THR A 32 3.66 20.43 -4.92
N GLY A 33 3.68 19.13 -4.62
CA GLY A 33 2.56 18.21 -4.86
C GLY A 33 2.35 17.88 -6.34
N ALA A 34 3.26 18.29 -7.22
CA ALA A 34 3.10 18.03 -8.66
C ALA A 34 3.17 16.53 -8.97
N VAL A 35 2.22 16.04 -9.77
CA VAL A 35 2.25 14.67 -10.28
C VAL A 35 3.32 14.57 -11.36
N MET A 36 4.35 13.75 -11.10
CA MET A 36 5.44 13.50 -12.04
C MET A 36 5.05 12.46 -13.08
N TRP A 37 4.47 11.35 -12.64
CA TRP A 37 4.02 10.27 -13.51
C TRP A 37 2.95 9.40 -12.84
N ARG A 38 2.26 8.59 -13.67
CA ARG A 38 1.31 7.56 -13.24
C ARG A 38 1.65 6.23 -13.90
N HIS A 39 1.57 5.12 -13.17
CA HIS A 39 1.95 3.82 -13.69
C HIS A 39 1.05 2.66 -13.22
N GLY A 40 0.65 1.82 -14.18
CA GLY A 40 0.09 0.50 -13.92
C GLY A 40 -1.27 0.48 -13.20
N ARG A 41 -1.62 -0.69 -12.68
CA ARG A 41 -2.80 -0.98 -11.83
C ARG A 41 -2.46 -2.17 -10.94
N GLY A 42 -3.15 -2.30 -9.82
CA GLY A 42 -2.92 -3.38 -8.86
C GLY A 42 -1.51 -3.34 -8.25
N LEU A 43 -0.87 -2.18 -8.21
CA LEU A 43 0.47 -2.00 -7.66
C LEU A 43 0.39 -1.32 -6.30
N ARG A 44 1.14 -1.87 -5.36
CA ARG A 44 1.37 -1.35 -4.02
C ARG A 44 2.83 -0.90 -3.95
N PRO A 45 3.14 0.39 -3.75
CA PRO A 45 4.51 0.84 -3.55
C PRO A 45 5.02 0.33 -2.19
N CYS A 46 6.24 -0.20 -2.18
CA CYS A 46 6.85 -0.83 -1.02
C CYS A 46 8.12 -0.12 -0.57
N SER A 47 8.96 0.32 -1.50
CA SER A 47 10.19 1.07 -1.19
C SER A 47 10.63 2.00 -2.29
N ILE A 48 11.40 3.02 -1.94
CA ILE A 48 12.21 3.82 -2.87
C ILE A 48 13.68 3.60 -2.47
N VAL A 49 14.49 3.09 -3.38
CA VAL A 49 15.91 2.80 -3.13
C VAL A 49 16.72 2.99 -4.41
N ASP A 50 17.84 3.70 -4.30
CA ASP A 50 18.80 3.95 -5.39
C ASP A 50 18.15 4.43 -6.70
N GLY A 51 17.17 5.33 -6.60
CA GLY A 51 16.43 5.86 -7.76
C GLY A 51 15.43 4.88 -8.39
N ASN A 52 15.07 3.81 -7.68
CA ASN A 52 14.06 2.85 -8.10
C ASN A 52 12.88 2.86 -7.14
N VAL A 53 11.69 2.65 -7.69
CA VAL A 53 10.49 2.28 -6.93
C VAL A 53 10.39 0.78 -6.93
N VAL A 54 10.33 0.17 -5.76
CA VAL A 54 10.00 -1.23 -5.58
C VAL A 54 8.51 -1.31 -5.25
N ALA A 55 7.74 -1.95 -6.12
CA ALA A 55 6.31 -2.13 -5.96
C ALA A 55 5.96 -3.62 -5.97
N LEU A 56 4.90 -3.96 -5.24
CA LEU A 56 4.29 -5.28 -5.26
C LEU A 56 3.03 -5.23 -6.12
N ARG A 57 2.97 -6.05 -7.17
CA ARG A 57 1.74 -6.29 -7.90
C ARG A 57 0.88 -7.28 -7.12
N VAL A 58 -0.28 -6.80 -6.69
CA VAL A 58 -1.32 -7.58 -6.04
C VAL A 58 -2.47 -7.77 -7.04
N GLY A 59 -2.50 -8.94 -7.67
CA GLY A 59 -3.44 -9.27 -8.74
C GLY A 59 -4.46 -10.34 -8.34
N ALA A 60 -5.65 -10.25 -8.92
CA ALA A 60 -6.52 -11.42 -9.00
C ALA A 60 -5.86 -12.48 -9.90
N PRO A 61 -6.04 -13.78 -9.61
CA PRO A 61 -5.46 -14.83 -10.45
C PRO A 61 -5.93 -14.68 -11.91
N PRO A 62 -5.06 -14.99 -12.90
CA PRO A 62 -5.33 -14.76 -14.32
C PRO A 62 -6.57 -15.53 -14.81
N ALA A 63 -6.87 -16.68 -14.21
CA ALA A 63 -8.12 -17.40 -14.35
C ALA A 63 -8.36 -18.30 -13.12
N PRO A 64 -9.59 -18.41 -12.60
CA PRO A 64 -9.93 -19.46 -11.66
C PRO A 64 -9.67 -20.84 -12.31
N PRO A 65 -9.08 -21.82 -11.60
CA PRO A 65 -8.85 -21.88 -10.15
C PRO A 65 -7.41 -21.52 -9.72
N ALA A 66 -6.66 -20.72 -10.50
CA ALA A 66 -5.27 -20.41 -10.17
C ALA A 66 -5.15 -19.72 -8.79
N PRO A 67 -4.12 -20.05 -7.99
CA PRO A 67 -3.86 -19.36 -6.73
C PRO A 67 -3.45 -17.90 -6.99
N PRO A 68 -3.65 -17.01 -6.01
CA PRO A 68 -3.12 -15.66 -6.09
C PRO A 68 -1.59 -15.70 -6.13
N VAL A 69 -1.00 -14.72 -6.80
CA VAL A 69 0.45 -14.55 -6.92
C VAL A 69 0.84 -13.13 -6.54
N LEU A 70 2.09 -12.98 -6.13
CA LEU A 70 2.76 -11.69 -5.97
C LEU A 70 3.84 -11.56 -7.04
N GLU A 71 3.98 -10.38 -7.62
CA GLU A 71 5.11 -10.05 -8.48
C GLU A 71 5.75 -8.77 -7.95
N VAL A 72 7.08 -8.72 -7.96
CA VAL A 72 7.84 -7.51 -7.61
C VAL A 72 8.15 -6.77 -8.90
N GLU A 73 7.84 -5.48 -8.93
CA GLU A 73 8.18 -4.57 -10.02
C GLU A 73 9.19 -3.53 -9.57
N LEU A 74 10.23 -3.35 -10.38
CA LEU A 74 11.18 -2.27 -10.25
C LEU A 74 10.87 -1.23 -11.32
N LEU A 75 10.58 -0.01 -10.88
CA LEU A 75 10.32 1.12 -11.77
C LEU A 75 11.39 2.20 -11.58
N ASP A 76 11.71 2.90 -12.64
CA ASP A 76 12.50 4.12 -12.60
C ASP A 76 11.76 5.20 -11.81
N LEU A 77 12.40 5.80 -10.81
CA LEU A 77 11.76 6.84 -9.99
C LEU A 77 11.51 8.13 -10.77
N ASP A 78 12.36 8.47 -11.75
CA ASP A 78 12.25 9.72 -12.52
C ASP A 78 11.08 9.70 -13.51
N GLY A 79 10.94 8.62 -14.28
CA GLY A 79 9.95 8.52 -15.37
C GLY A 79 8.86 7.46 -15.17
N GLY A 80 8.92 6.65 -14.12
CA GLY A 80 7.97 5.56 -13.89
C GLY A 80 8.08 4.42 -14.91
N ALA A 81 9.19 4.36 -15.67
CA ALA A 81 9.42 3.30 -16.66
C ALA A 81 9.71 1.97 -15.95
N GLY A 82 9.03 0.90 -16.36
CA GLY A 82 9.31 -0.44 -15.84
C GLY A 82 10.71 -0.89 -16.23
N ARG A 83 11.54 -1.23 -15.25
CA ARG A 83 12.92 -1.73 -15.43
C ARG A 83 12.96 -3.25 -15.38
N TRP A 84 12.17 -3.85 -14.49
CA TRP A 84 12.17 -5.29 -14.28
C TRP A 84 10.90 -5.75 -13.54
N THR A 85 10.49 -6.99 -13.81
CA THR A 85 9.40 -7.68 -13.10
C THR A 85 9.89 -9.07 -12.71
N SER A 86 9.63 -9.47 -11.47
CA SER A 86 9.98 -10.81 -10.98
C SER A 86 9.11 -11.90 -11.62
N PRO A 87 9.57 -13.16 -11.63
CA PRO A 87 8.65 -14.28 -11.73
C PRO A 87 7.56 -14.22 -10.64
N PRO A 88 6.37 -14.81 -10.86
CA PRO A 88 5.30 -14.84 -9.87
C PRO A 88 5.69 -15.70 -8.65
N VAL A 89 5.47 -15.16 -7.46
CA VAL A 89 5.58 -15.86 -6.18
C VAL A 89 4.20 -16.36 -5.78
N GLY A 90 4.05 -17.67 -5.65
CA GLY A 90 2.78 -18.29 -5.30
C GLY A 90 2.35 -17.99 -3.86
N LEU A 91 1.09 -17.64 -3.66
CA LEU A 91 0.47 -17.57 -2.34
C LEU A 91 -0.47 -18.77 -2.15
N PRO A 92 -0.80 -19.14 -0.89
CA PRO A 92 -1.85 -20.11 -0.65
C PRO A 92 -3.18 -19.68 -1.29
N ALA A 93 -3.96 -20.63 -1.80
CA ALA A 93 -5.21 -20.35 -2.52
C ALA A 93 -6.26 -19.56 -1.71
N TRP A 94 -6.17 -19.60 -0.38
CA TRP A 94 -7.04 -18.85 0.53
C TRP A 94 -6.53 -17.43 0.83
N ALA A 95 -5.28 -17.10 0.51
CA ALA A 95 -4.73 -15.76 0.72
C ALA A 95 -5.48 -14.73 -0.14
N ARG A 96 -5.55 -13.50 0.36
CA ARG A 96 -6.24 -12.38 -0.30
C ARG A 96 -5.31 -11.16 -0.23
N PRO A 97 -4.32 -11.04 -1.13
CA PRO A 97 -3.44 -9.89 -1.13
C PRO A 97 -4.24 -8.61 -1.37
N THR A 98 -3.86 -7.54 -0.68
CA THR A 98 -4.52 -6.22 -0.73
C THR A 98 -3.51 -5.12 -1.03
N LEU A 99 -3.98 -4.02 -1.63
CA LEU A 99 -3.16 -2.84 -1.90
C LEU A 99 -2.69 -2.17 -0.60
N ASP A 100 -3.57 -2.09 0.39
CA ASP A 100 -3.27 -1.56 1.72
C ASP A 100 -3.00 -2.69 2.72
N ASP A 101 -2.38 -2.37 3.86
CA ASP A 101 -2.35 -3.30 4.99
C ASP A 101 -3.76 -3.50 5.55
N SER A 102 -4.07 -4.74 5.83
CA SER A 102 -5.31 -5.13 6.48
C SER A 102 -5.04 -6.27 7.47
N PRO A 103 -5.96 -6.54 8.40
CA PRO A 103 -5.85 -7.71 9.26
C PRO A 103 -5.71 -9.04 8.50
N ALA A 104 -6.16 -9.12 7.25
CA ALA A 104 -6.09 -10.32 6.42
C ALA A 104 -4.79 -10.44 5.61
N PHE A 105 -4.11 -9.32 5.33
CA PHE A 105 -2.87 -9.32 4.57
C PHE A 105 -2.04 -8.08 4.90
N THR A 106 -0.80 -8.30 5.34
CA THR A 106 0.15 -7.23 5.61
C THR A 106 1.45 -7.45 4.84
N VAL A 107 2.09 -6.34 4.46
CA VAL A 107 3.44 -6.35 3.87
C VAL A 107 4.31 -5.33 4.61
N ASP A 108 5.41 -5.83 5.11
CA ASP A 108 6.47 -5.08 5.78
C ASP A 108 7.76 -5.14 4.94
N ILE A 109 8.56 -4.09 5.01
CA ILE A 109 9.85 -4.02 4.31
C ILE A 109 10.93 -3.78 5.36
N ALA A 110 11.79 -4.77 5.51
CA ALA A 110 12.99 -4.64 6.30
C ALA A 110 14.16 -4.21 5.39
N ALA A 111 14.96 -3.27 5.90
CA ALA A 111 16.10 -2.60 5.27
C ALA A 111 15.78 -1.44 4.31
N ASP A 112 16.59 -0.38 4.42
CA ASP A 112 16.57 0.81 3.56
C ASP A 112 17.59 0.72 2.40
N ARG A 113 18.18 -0.47 2.15
CA ARG A 113 19.26 -0.67 1.18
C ARG A 113 19.15 -2.01 0.45
N ASP A 114 19.84 -2.13 -0.67
CA ASP A 114 19.97 -3.39 -1.42
C ASP A 114 20.81 -4.43 -0.64
N PRO A 115 20.31 -5.65 -0.41
CA PRO A 115 18.99 -6.17 -0.79
C PRO A 115 17.89 -5.81 0.21
N LEU A 116 16.70 -5.51 -0.33
CA LEU A 116 15.50 -5.31 0.48
C LEU A 116 14.94 -6.67 0.90
N VAL A 117 14.35 -6.74 2.09
CA VAL A 117 13.62 -7.94 2.53
C VAL A 117 12.14 -7.59 2.69
N LEU A 118 11.32 -8.07 1.76
CA LEU A 118 9.87 -7.94 1.82
C LEU A 118 9.30 -9.10 2.61
N ARG A 119 8.65 -8.80 3.74
CA ARG A 119 7.95 -9.77 4.58
C ARG A 119 6.46 -9.60 4.37
N TRP A 120 5.74 -10.70 4.25
CA TRP A 120 4.29 -10.66 4.16
C TRP A 120 3.67 -11.65 5.12
N THR A 121 2.46 -11.32 5.59
CA THR A 121 1.63 -12.18 6.42
C THR A 121 0.25 -12.24 5.80
N ALA A 122 -0.28 -13.46 5.59
CA ALA A 122 -1.66 -13.66 5.16
C ALA A 122 -2.44 -14.40 6.25
N ARG A 123 -3.65 -13.92 6.55
CA ARG A 123 -4.56 -14.48 7.55
C ARG A 123 -5.93 -14.75 6.93
N ASP A 124 -6.45 -15.95 7.13
CA ASP A 124 -7.84 -16.29 6.81
C ASP A 124 -8.73 -15.87 7.98
N LEU A 125 -9.43 -14.75 7.80
CA LEU A 125 -10.35 -14.20 8.78
C LEU A 125 -11.79 -14.52 8.40
N TYR A 126 -12.58 -14.96 9.38
CA TYR A 126 -13.99 -15.23 9.18
C TYR A 126 -14.75 -13.97 8.73
N ARG A 127 -15.41 -14.03 7.57
CA ARG A 127 -16.20 -12.90 7.00
C ARG A 127 -17.72 -13.13 6.98
N GLY A 128 -18.21 -14.26 7.52
CA GLY A 128 -19.63 -14.62 7.46
C GLY A 128 -20.49 -13.95 8.53
N GLY A 129 -21.81 -13.94 8.32
CA GLY A 129 -22.78 -13.26 9.21
C GLY A 129 -23.30 -14.11 10.38
N ALA A 130 -23.30 -15.44 10.25
CA ALA A 130 -23.57 -16.34 11.37
C ALA A 130 -22.24 -16.79 11.97
N PRO A 131 -22.03 -16.85 13.30
CA PRO A 131 -20.78 -17.35 13.85
C PRO A 131 -20.49 -18.79 13.36
N PRO A 132 -19.24 -19.14 13.07
CA PRO A 132 -18.88 -20.51 12.68
C PRO A 132 -19.32 -21.48 13.77
N GLY A 133 -19.74 -22.68 13.39
CA GLY A 133 -20.09 -23.71 14.37
C GLY A 133 -18.89 -24.00 15.30
N LEU A 134 -19.13 -24.49 16.52
CA LEU A 134 -18.04 -24.79 17.48
C LEU A 134 -16.95 -25.70 16.88
N ALA A 135 -17.30 -26.59 15.95
CA ALA A 135 -16.33 -27.44 15.25
C ALA A 135 -15.41 -26.67 14.27
N GLU A 136 -15.92 -25.60 13.65
CA GLU A 136 -15.17 -24.74 12.71
C GLU A 136 -14.39 -23.65 13.45
N ALA A 137 -14.91 -23.16 14.58
CA ALA A 137 -14.24 -22.22 15.46
C ALA A 137 -12.96 -22.79 16.11
N VAL A 138 -12.85 -24.12 16.20
CA VAL A 138 -11.64 -24.84 16.67
C VAL A 138 -10.61 -25.01 15.54
N SER A 139 -10.99 -24.80 14.27
CA SER A 139 -10.01 -24.70 13.19
C SER A 139 -9.24 -23.39 13.38
N ARG A 140 -7.95 -23.51 13.71
CA ARG A 140 -7.09 -22.34 13.95
C ARG A 140 -7.15 -21.41 12.73
N PRO A 141 -7.18 -20.07 12.94
CA PRO A 141 -7.02 -19.14 11.83
C PRO A 141 -5.79 -19.54 11.02
N ARG A 142 -5.97 -19.66 9.70
CA ARG A 142 -4.87 -20.00 8.81
C ARG A 142 -4.02 -18.76 8.71
N GLU A 143 -2.84 -18.82 9.28
CA GLU A 143 -1.81 -17.78 9.16
C GLU A 143 -0.61 -18.38 8.46
N VAL A 144 -0.09 -17.64 7.49
CA VAL A 144 1.16 -17.99 6.82
C VAL A 144 1.99 -16.73 6.65
N HIS A 145 3.30 -16.89 6.82
CA HIS A 145 4.27 -15.85 6.61
C HIS A 145 5.15 -16.25 5.43
N GLY A 146 5.62 -15.26 4.69
CA GLY A 146 6.67 -15.44 3.71
C GLY A 146 7.59 -14.24 3.69
N ALA A 147 8.76 -14.43 3.09
CA ALA A 147 9.72 -13.35 2.90
C ALA A 147 10.40 -13.49 1.55
N LEU A 148 10.64 -12.35 0.90
CA LEU A 148 11.34 -12.23 -0.37
C LEU A 148 12.55 -11.34 -0.17
N ARG A 149 13.72 -11.83 -0.57
CA ARG A 149 14.91 -10.99 -0.74
C ARG A 149 14.89 -10.42 -2.15
N VAL A 150 14.87 -9.09 -2.26
CA VAL A 150 14.81 -8.36 -3.53
C VAL A 150 16.16 -7.67 -3.75
N GLY A 151 16.90 -8.12 -4.77
CA GLY A 151 18.10 -7.45 -5.25
C GLY A 151 17.73 -6.34 -6.22
N VAL A 152 18.16 -5.09 -5.96
CA VAL A 152 17.80 -3.93 -6.81
C VAL A 152 18.91 -3.59 -7.80
N ALA A 153 20.18 -3.60 -7.37
CA ALA A 153 21.30 -3.32 -8.28
C ALA A 153 21.48 -4.42 -9.32
N THR A 154 21.20 -5.67 -8.94
CA THR A 154 21.09 -6.83 -9.84
C THR A 154 19.70 -7.44 -9.66
N PRO A 155 18.72 -7.02 -10.48
CA PRO A 155 17.31 -7.39 -10.32
C PRO A 155 17.10 -8.88 -10.10
N SER A 156 16.69 -9.25 -8.89
CA SER A 156 16.49 -10.64 -8.49
C SER A 156 15.51 -10.74 -7.33
N VAL A 157 14.79 -11.86 -7.26
CA VAL A 157 13.91 -12.21 -6.13
C VAL A 157 14.26 -13.62 -5.69
N GLU A 158 14.53 -13.78 -4.40
CA GLU A 158 14.79 -15.06 -3.74
C GLU A 158 13.78 -15.26 -2.61
N GLU A 159 13.06 -16.38 -2.62
CA GLU A 159 12.17 -16.76 -1.51
C GLU A 159 13.02 -17.20 -0.31
N LEU A 160 12.85 -16.52 0.82
CA LEU A 160 13.54 -16.86 2.05
C LEU A 160 12.71 -17.90 2.81
N THR A 161 13.36 -18.96 3.28
CA THR A 161 12.74 -19.86 4.25
C THR A 161 12.49 -19.07 5.52
N THR A 162 11.23 -19.00 5.97
CA THR A 162 10.82 -18.17 7.10
C THR A 162 11.56 -18.58 8.36
N VAL A 163 12.42 -17.69 8.86
CA VAL A 163 12.95 -17.77 10.23
C VAL A 163 11.92 -17.11 11.14
N PRO A 164 11.56 -17.71 12.29
CA PRO A 164 10.63 -17.10 13.24
C PRO A 164 11.07 -15.67 13.55
N VAL A 165 10.23 -14.69 13.21
CA VAL A 165 10.49 -13.30 13.54
C VAL A 165 10.35 -13.18 15.06
N GLU A 166 11.46 -12.91 15.74
CA GLU A 166 11.44 -12.45 17.12
C GLU A 166 10.65 -11.14 17.11
N ALA A 167 9.45 -11.16 17.69
CA ALA A 167 8.54 -10.03 17.67
C ALA A 167 9.21 -8.86 18.40
N GLU A 168 9.70 -7.87 17.64
CA GLU A 168 10.07 -6.61 18.25
C GLU A 168 8.82 -6.01 18.92
N PRO A 169 8.95 -5.48 20.15
CA PRO A 169 7.82 -4.93 20.86
C PRO A 169 7.24 -3.77 20.05
N GLU A 170 6.02 -3.97 19.54
CA GLU A 170 5.22 -2.96 18.86
C GLU A 170 4.95 -1.82 19.86
N VAL A 171 5.75 -0.76 19.77
CA VAL A 171 5.50 0.48 20.51
C VAL A 171 4.28 1.11 19.87
N ALA A 172 3.12 0.96 20.51
CA ALA A 172 1.88 1.55 20.04
C ALA A 172 2.09 3.06 19.81
N PRO A 173 1.99 3.55 18.56
CA PRO A 173 2.13 4.98 18.31
C PRO A 173 1.00 5.70 19.05
N GLN A 174 1.37 6.67 19.88
CA GLN A 174 0.39 7.58 20.48
C GLN A 174 -0.16 8.47 19.35
N ALA A 175 -1.27 8.04 18.75
CA ALA A 175 -1.96 8.83 17.74
C ALA A 175 -2.55 10.07 18.39
N SER A 176 -2.11 11.25 17.92
CA SER A 176 -2.86 12.47 18.17
C SER A 176 -4.25 12.32 17.53
N PRO A 177 -5.31 12.87 18.14
CA PRO A 177 -6.64 12.83 17.55
C PRO A 177 -6.60 13.50 16.17
N LEU A 178 -7.00 12.74 15.16
CA LEU A 178 -7.09 13.22 13.78
C LEU A 178 -8.32 14.12 13.62
N ALA A 179 -8.25 15.06 12.68
CA ALA A 179 -9.43 15.79 12.24
C ALA A 179 -10.45 14.79 11.65
N GLY A 180 -11.75 15.10 11.75
CA GLY A 180 -12.82 14.15 11.41
C GLY A 180 -12.87 13.71 9.94
N ASP A 181 -12.14 14.38 9.05
CA ASP A 181 -12.01 14.11 7.61
C ASP A 181 -10.75 13.33 7.24
N VAL A 182 -9.82 13.12 8.17
CA VAL A 182 -8.54 12.42 7.94
C VAL A 182 -8.71 10.92 8.18
N LEU A 183 -8.41 10.13 7.15
CA LEU A 183 -8.46 8.67 7.16
C LEU A 183 -7.18 8.03 7.69
N ASP A 184 -6.04 8.60 7.32
CA ASP A 184 -4.69 8.10 7.65
C ASP A 184 -3.67 9.24 7.50
N TYR A 185 -2.49 9.11 8.13
CA TYR A 185 -1.42 10.09 7.99
C TYR A 185 -0.02 9.47 8.17
N GLY A 186 0.99 10.14 7.61
CA GLY A 186 2.40 9.86 7.81
C GLY A 186 3.22 11.15 7.82
N GLN A 187 4.47 11.09 8.25
CA GLN A 187 5.33 12.28 8.36
C GLN A 187 6.64 12.08 7.60
N VAL A 188 7.05 13.12 6.89
CA VAL A 188 8.30 13.20 6.13
C VAL A 188 8.97 14.53 6.46
N GLY A 189 9.98 14.51 7.32
CA GLY A 189 10.58 15.75 7.85
C GLY A 189 9.53 16.60 8.58
N ASP A 190 9.38 17.85 8.14
CA ASP A 190 8.43 18.82 8.71
C ASP A 190 7.06 18.80 8.02
N ILE A 191 6.84 17.90 7.06
CA ILE A 191 5.57 17.75 6.34
C ILE A 191 4.83 16.53 6.87
N ARG A 192 3.57 16.71 7.25
CA ARG A 192 2.61 15.63 7.50
C ARG A 192 1.77 15.41 6.25
N LEU A 193 1.78 14.20 5.72
CA LEU A 193 0.92 13.78 4.62
C LEU A 193 -0.34 13.14 5.19
N GLU A 194 -1.50 13.67 4.83
CA GLU A 194 -2.81 13.23 5.30
C GLU A 194 -3.63 12.70 4.13
N LEU A 195 -4.22 11.51 4.29
CA LEU A 195 -5.23 10.99 3.38
C LEU A 195 -6.61 11.45 3.87
N THR A 196 -7.31 12.27 3.11
CA THR A 196 -8.58 12.86 3.50
C THR A 196 -9.69 12.55 2.51
N VAL A 197 -10.95 12.71 2.96
CA VAL A 197 -12.12 12.71 2.08
C VAL A 197 -12.62 14.13 1.93
N ARG A 198 -12.41 14.73 0.75
CA ARG A 198 -13.04 15.99 0.38
C ARG A 198 -14.47 15.72 -0.05
N ARG A 199 -15.43 16.51 0.44
CA ARG A 199 -16.83 16.48 0.01
C ARG A 199 -17.12 17.78 -0.72
N ASP A 200 -17.50 17.68 -1.98
CA ASP A 200 -17.99 18.82 -2.73
C ASP A 200 -19.45 19.13 -2.35
N PRO A 201 -19.90 20.40 -2.51
CA PRO A 201 -21.27 20.80 -2.21
C PRO A 201 -22.33 19.99 -2.98
N ASP A 202 -21.96 19.54 -4.18
CA ASP A 202 -22.80 18.75 -5.08
C ASP A 202 -22.91 17.26 -4.67
N GLY A 203 -22.25 16.87 -3.58
CA GLY A 203 -22.29 15.51 -3.02
C GLY A 203 -21.31 14.53 -3.65
N GLU A 204 -20.53 14.97 -4.63
CA GLU A 204 -19.35 14.23 -5.10
C GLU A 204 -18.26 14.29 -4.03
N GLY A 205 -17.56 13.16 -3.85
CA GLY A 205 -16.43 13.07 -2.94
C GLY A 205 -15.14 12.89 -3.71
N ALA A 206 -14.01 13.24 -3.12
CA ALA A 206 -12.70 12.86 -3.61
C ALA A 206 -11.84 12.35 -2.45
N VAL A 207 -11.03 11.32 -2.71
CA VAL A 207 -9.93 10.96 -1.81
C VAL A 207 -8.73 11.81 -2.21
N VAL A 208 -8.23 12.60 -1.25
CA VAL A 208 -7.18 13.58 -1.47
C VAL A 208 -5.99 13.23 -0.57
N LEU A 209 -4.79 13.34 -1.11
CA LEU A 209 -3.57 13.40 -0.31
C LEU A 209 -3.21 14.86 -0.10
N ARG A 210 -3.12 15.29 1.15
CA ARG A 210 -2.81 16.68 1.55
C ARG A 210 -1.48 16.72 2.28
N ALA A 211 -0.60 17.62 1.89
CA ALA A 211 0.57 17.96 2.69
C ALA A 211 0.25 19.10 3.65
N VAL A 212 0.60 18.93 4.92
CA VAL A 212 0.42 19.91 5.99
C VAL A 212 1.78 20.21 6.59
N ASP A 213 2.15 21.48 6.62
CA ASP A 213 3.33 21.95 7.35
C ASP A 213 3.08 21.77 8.86
N VAL A 214 3.90 20.97 9.52
CA VAL A 214 3.70 20.61 10.95
C VAL A 214 3.81 21.85 11.86
N PRO A 215 4.80 22.76 11.70
CA PRO A 215 4.90 23.96 12.52
C PRO A 215 3.68 24.89 12.46
N THR A 216 3.09 25.08 11.28
CA THR A 216 2.00 26.04 11.06
C THR A 216 0.61 25.40 10.96
N ALA A 217 0.53 24.08 10.92
CA ALA A 217 -0.68 23.30 10.67
C ALA A 217 -1.45 23.74 9.40
N SER A 218 -0.74 24.32 8.42
CA SER A 218 -1.32 24.85 7.18
C SER A 218 -1.11 23.88 6.02
N ALA A 219 -2.12 23.73 5.17
CA ALA A 219 -2.01 22.93 3.96
C ALA A 219 -1.02 23.60 2.97
N VAL A 220 -0.02 22.84 2.52
CA VAL A 220 0.96 23.28 1.52
C VAL A 220 0.45 22.99 0.12
N TRP A 221 -0.03 21.76 -0.10
CA TRP A 221 -0.61 21.32 -1.37
C TRP A 221 -1.60 20.18 -1.15
N GLU A 222 -2.42 19.92 -2.17
CA GLU A 222 -3.40 18.83 -2.22
C GLU A 222 -3.39 18.14 -3.58
N VAL A 223 -3.47 16.81 -3.59
CA VAL A 223 -3.54 16.00 -4.80
C VAL A 223 -4.73 15.04 -4.74
N VAL A 224 -5.58 15.09 -5.77
CA VAL A 224 -6.69 14.13 -5.90
C VAL A 224 -6.14 12.77 -6.34
N LEU A 225 -6.36 11.75 -5.50
CA LEU A 225 -6.00 10.36 -5.80
C LEU A 225 -7.14 9.63 -6.50
N ASP A 226 -8.35 9.79 -5.96
CA ASP A 226 -9.56 9.14 -6.46
C ASP A 226 -10.72 10.13 -6.50
N GLU A 227 -11.38 10.22 -7.65
CA GLU A 227 -12.73 10.78 -7.74
C GLU A 227 -13.72 9.70 -7.30
N THR A 228 -14.59 10.01 -6.36
CA THR A 228 -15.67 9.09 -5.97
C THR A 228 -16.66 9.12 -7.12
N ALA A 229 -16.57 8.11 -7.99
CA ALA A 229 -17.47 7.99 -9.13
C ALA A 229 -18.92 8.29 -8.70
N GLU A 230 -19.60 9.18 -9.42
CA GLU A 230 -20.99 9.55 -9.20
C GLU A 230 -21.77 8.32 -8.74
N SER A 231 -22.38 8.41 -7.56
CA SER A 231 -23.31 7.40 -7.10
C SER A 231 -24.39 7.27 -8.16
N ARG A 232 -24.29 6.23 -9.02
CA ARG A 232 -25.24 6.03 -10.11
C ARG A 232 -26.65 6.20 -9.54
N PRO A 233 -27.49 7.08 -10.11
CA PRO A 233 -28.80 7.33 -9.56
C PRO A 233 -29.52 6.00 -9.37
N ARG A 234 -30.01 5.76 -8.15
CA ARG A 234 -30.77 4.54 -7.83
C ARG A 234 -31.86 4.40 -8.89
N LYS A 235 -31.82 3.33 -9.69
CA LYS A 235 -32.96 2.99 -10.56
C LYS A 235 -34.18 2.87 -9.65
N LEU A 236 -35.12 3.80 -9.78
CA LEU A 236 -36.43 3.68 -9.17
C LEU A 236 -37.02 2.36 -9.67
N ARG A 237 -37.34 1.45 -8.74
CA ARG A 237 -38.08 0.23 -9.11
C ARG A 237 -39.48 0.66 -9.57
N PRO A 238 -39.96 0.17 -10.72
CA PRO A 238 -41.34 0.39 -11.14
C PRO A 238 -42.34 -0.25 -10.19
#